data_AF-A0A5E4J8Y9-F1
#
_entry.id   AF-A0A5E4J8Y9-F1
#
_cell.length_a   1.000
_cell.length_b   1.000
_cell.length_c   1.000
_cell.angle_alpha   90.00
_cell.angle_beta   90.00
_cell.angle_gamma   90.00
#
_symmetry.space_group_name_H-M   'P 1'
#
loop_
_entity.id
_entity.type
_entity.pdbx_description
1 polymer ?
#
loop_
_entity_poly.entity_id
_entity_poly.type
_entity_poly.pdbx_seq_one_letter_code
_entity_poly.pdbx_strand_id
1 'polypeptide(L)'
;MGELKIFDVQNVDIGRRSIVVSPPEPPAEYLMADPKNSIYIGRTAVFNVPFHWTFQRLTNPHIAITGITGSGKSYLIKTFLLRAALVWNANAVIIDWAGEYKAWVKQVNGVVIALGKGSYMNLLDLGGMKPSDRIKQVGRSLEILTVIGQYPEQRLLIEEAI
;
A
#
# COMPACT_ATOMS: atom_id res chain seq x y z
N MET A 1 -44.49 1.94 -41.23
CA MET A 1 -43.62 3.13 -41.36
C MET A 1 -43.05 3.41 -39.99
N GLY A 2 -41.75 3.20 -39.78
CA GLY A 2 -41.12 3.47 -38.48
C GLY A 2 -40.83 4.96 -38.36
N GLU A 3 -41.39 5.62 -37.35
CA GLU A 3 -41.06 7.03 -37.05
C GLU A 3 -39.72 7.10 -36.33
N LEU A 4 -38.78 7.84 -36.90
CA LEU A 4 -37.55 8.24 -36.24
C LEU A 4 -37.88 9.34 -35.22
N LYS A 5 -37.86 8.98 -33.93
CA LYS A 5 -37.96 9.94 -32.83
C LYS A 5 -36.57 10.40 -32.41
N ILE A 6 -36.33 11.71 -32.51
CA ILE A 6 -35.13 12.35 -31.98
C ILE A 6 -35.32 12.48 -30.46
N PHE A 7 -34.43 11.85 -29.70
CA PHE A 7 -34.35 12.01 -28.25
C PHE A 7 -33.17 12.91 -27.93
N ASP A 8 -33.41 13.91 -27.09
CA ASP A 8 -32.36 14.76 -26.55
C ASP A 8 -31.72 13.99 -25.38
N VAL A 9 -30.56 13.39 -25.62
CA VAL A 9 -29.88 12.53 -24.63
C VAL A 9 -28.72 13.32 -24.04
N GLN A 10 -28.74 13.55 -22.72
CA GLN A 10 -27.63 14.21 -22.06
C GLN A 10 -26.40 13.29 -22.00
N ASN A 11 -25.19 13.85 -21.93
CA ASN A 11 -23.95 13.07 -21.79
C ASN A 11 -24.00 12.09 -20.59
N VAL A 12 -24.74 12.45 -19.53
CA VAL A 12 -24.94 11.61 -18.34
C VAL A 12 -25.83 10.40 -18.65
N ASP A 13 -26.84 10.55 -19.51
CA ASP A 13 -27.74 9.47 -19.93
C ASP A 13 -27.05 8.51 -20.91
N ILE A 14 -26.12 9.00 -21.73
CA ILE A 14 -25.26 8.16 -22.58
C ILE A 14 -24.28 7.38 -21.70
N GLY A 15 -23.65 8.02 -20.71
CA GLY A 15 -22.72 7.36 -19.78
C GLY A 15 -23.36 6.26 -18.93
N ARG A 16 -24.66 6.38 -18.61
CA ARG A 16 -25.44 5.33 -17.91
C ARG A 16 -25.84 4.16 -18.80
N ARG A 17 -25.77 4.30 -20.12
CA ARG A 17 -26.09 3.22 -21.06
C ARG A 17 -24.81 2.42 -21.30
N SER A 18 -24.67 1.31 -20.57
CA SER A 18 -23.61 0.29 -20.70
C SER A 18 -23.60 -0.45 -22.05
N ILE A 19 -24.02 0.19 -23.13
CA ILE A 19 -24.10 -0.40 -24.47
C ILE A 19 -22.73 -0.32 -25.18
N VAL A 20 -21.86 0.62 -24.78
CA VAL A 20 -20.60 0.90 -25.48
C VAL A 20 -19.36 0.36 -24.74
N VAL A 21 -19.46 0.08 -23.43
CA VAL A 21 -18.31 -0.32 -22.61
C VAL A 21 -18.66 -1.60 -21.85
N SER A 22 -18.02 -2.70 -22.23
CA SER A 22 -18.09 -3.98 -21.52
C SER A 22 -16.73 -4.34 -20.96
N PRO A 23 -16.56 -4.43 -19.63
CA PRO A 23 -17.55 -4.14 -18.59
C PRO A 23 -17.79 -2.63 -18.40
N PRO A 24 -18.97 -2.20 -17.92
CA PRO A 24 -19.21 -0.79 -17.60
C PRO A 24 -18.32 -0.32 -16.46
N GLU A 25 -17.82 0.91 -16.55
CA GLU A 25 -17.08 1.52 -15.43
C GLU A 25 -18.01 1.67 -14.21
N PRO A 26 -17.48 1.49 -12.97
CA PRO A 26 -18.28 1.67 -11.77
C PRO A 26 -18.86 3.10 -11.67
N PRO A 27 -20.03 3.29 -11.05
CA PRO A 27 -20.59 4.61 -10.85
C PRO A 27 -19.66 5.53 -10.04
N ALA A 28 -19.68 6.84 -10.35
CA ALA A 28 -18.77 7.82 -9.76
C ALA A 28 -18.83 7.87 -8.22
N GLU A 29 -19.98 7.60 -7.61
CA GLU A 29 -20.17 7.52 -6.16
C GLU A 29 -19.28 6.47 -5.48
N TYR A 30 -18.96 5.37 -6.18
CA TYR A 30 -18.05 4.34 -5.66
C TYR A 30 -16.59 4.70 -5.83
N LEU A 31 -16.27 5.45 -6.90
CA LEU A 31 -14.91 5.85 -7.27
C LEU A 31 -14.44 7.10 -6.53
N MET A 32 -15.35 8.00 -6.17
CA MET A 32 -15.09 9.25 -5.47
C MET A 32 -15.39 9.09 -3.98
N ALA A 33 -14.43 8.57 -3.22
CA ALA A 33 -14.49 8.60 -1.76
C ALA A 33 -14.30 10.03 -1.22
N ASP A 34 -14.55 10.26 0.08
CA ASP A 34 -14.29 11.54 0.74
C ASP A 34 -12.83 11.99 0.49
N PRO A 35 -12.59 13.11 -0.21
CA PRO A 35 -11.24 13.58 -0.52
C PRO A 35 -10.38 13.84 0.72
N LYS A 36 -11.00 14.11 1.88
CA LYS A 36 -10.28 14.33 3.14
C LYS A 36 -9.75 13.03 3.77
N ASN A 37 -10.29 11.89 3.37
CA ASN A 37 -9.96 10.59 3.95
C ASN A 37 -9.59 9.53 2.91
N SER A 38 -9.25 9.94 1.70
CA SER A 38 -8.91 9.04 0.60
C SER A 38 -7.77 9.60 -0.24
N ILE A 39 -7.03 8.69 -0.86
CA ILE A 39 -5.88 9.01 -1.71
C ILE A 39 -6.33 9.01 -3.15
N TYR A 40 -6.22 10.16 -3.80
CA TYR A 40 -6.39 10.24 -5.24
C TYR A 40 -5.34 9.36 -5.93
N ILE A 41 -5.78 8.49 -6.84
CA ILE A 41 -4.90 7.60 -7.61
C ILE A 41 -4.79 8.09 -9.05
N GLY A 42 -5.91 8.37 -9.69
CA GLY A 42 -5.97 8.72 -11.11
C GLY A 42 -7.38 8.93 -11.60
N ARG A 43 -7.61 8.70 -12.89
CA ARG A 43 -8.94 8.80 -13.51
C ARG A 43 -9.25 7.52 -14.27
N THR A 44 -10.53 7.18 -14.37
CA THR A 44 -10.98 6.09 -15.23
C THR A 44 -10.70 6.40 -16.70
N ALA A 45 -10.47 5.38 -17.51
CA ALA A 45 -9.99 5.54 -18.87
C ALA A 45 -11.07 6.06 -19.82
N VAL A 46 -12.34 5.68 -19.60
CA VAL A 46 -13.44 5.98 -20.53
C VAL A 46 -14.16 7.26 -20.13
N PHE A 47 -14.67 7.33 -18.89
CA PHE A 47 -15.47 8.48 -18.46
C PHE A 47 -14.64 9.56 -17.74
N ASN A 48 -13.32 9.37 -17.64
CA ASN A 48 -12.40 10.34 -17.03
C ASN A 48 -12.78 10.72 -15.59
N VAL A 49 -13.37 9.77 -14.85
CA VAL A 49 -13.88 9.96 -13.50
C VAL A 49 -12.74 9.84 -12.50
N PRO A 50 -12.52 10.83 -11.60
CA PRO A 50 -11.58 10.71 -10.48
C PRO A 50 -11.76 9.43 -9.66
N PHE A 51 -10.67 8.70 -9.46
CA PHE A 51 -10.62 7.53 -8.59
C PHE A 51 -9.80 7.81 -7.33
N HIS A 52 -10.42 7.56 -6.18
CA HIS A 52 -9.87 7.72 -4.85
C HIS A 52 -9.88 6.38 -4.11
N TRP A 53 -8.74 6.02 -3.52
CA TRP A 53 -8.58 4.81 -2.75
C TRP A 53 -8.58 5.09 -1.23
N THR A 54 -9.23 4.23 -0.46
CA THR A 54 -9.40 4.36 0.99
C THR A 54 -9.34 2.96 1.62
N PHE A 55 -8.49 2.78 2.63
CA PHE A 55 -8.34 1.50 3.30
C PHE A 55 -9.53 1.14 4.19
N GLN A 56 -10.32 2.15 4.57
CA GLN A 56 -11.47 2.03 5.47
C GLN A 56 -12.62 1.18 4.91
N ARG A 57 -12.62 0.92 3.59
CA ARG A 57 -13.58 0.04 2.92
C ARG A 57 -13.10 -1.39 2.75
N LEU A 58 -11.91 -1.73 3.29
CA LEU A 58 -11.25 -3.02 3.08
C LEU A 58 -11.02 -3.73 4.41
N THR A 59 -11.29 -5.04 4.43
CA THR A 59 -10.90 -5.90 5.56
C THR A 59 -9.39 -6.04 5.67
N ASN A 60 -8.70 -6.01 4.53
CA ASN A 60 -7.25 -6.08 4.45
C ASN A 60 -6.72 -4.97 3.54
N PRO A 61 -5.93 -4.01 4.08
CA PRO A 61 -5.49 -2.83 3.33
C PRO A 61 -4.13 -3.02 2.62
N HIS A 62 -3.66 -4.26 2.44
CA HIS A 62 -2.42 -4.52 1.71
C HIS A 62 -2.56 -4.23 0.21
N ILE A 63 -1.52 -3.64 -0.38
CA ILE A 63 -1.47 -3.23 -1.79
C ILE A 63 -0.32 -3.95 -2.48
N ALA A 64 -0.60 -4.53 -3.65
CA ALA A 64 0.42 -5.02 -4.58
C ALA A 64 0.43 -4.13 -5.84
N ILE A 65 1.60 -3.58 -6.19
CA ILE A 65 1.80 -2.78 -7.41
C ILE A 65 2.75 -3.56 -8.32
N THR A 66 2.27 -3.95 -9.49
CA THR A 66 3.01 -4.74 -10.48
C THR A 66 3.04 -4.04 -11.84
N GLY A 67 4.02 -4.37 -12.67
CA GLY A 67 4.18 -3.77 -13.99
C GLY A 67 5.61 -3.91 -14.53
N ILE A 68 5.78 -3.79 -15.85
CA ILE A 68 7.08 -3.84 -16.51
C ILE A 68 7.96 -2.63 -16.17
N THR A 69 9.26 -2.71 -16.44
CA THR A 69 10.16 -1.55 -16.31
C THR A 69 9.64 -0.39 -17.16
N GLY A 70 9.66 0.82 -16.61
CA GLY A 70 9.13 2.02 -17.28
C GLY A 70 7.62 2.23 -17.16
N SER A 71 6.85 1.29 -16.59
CA SER A 71 5.38 1.43 -16.47
C SER A 71 4.90 2.44 -15.42
N GLY A 72 5.80 3.16 -14.76
CA GLY A 72 5.45 4.16 -13.74
C GLY A 72 5.24 3.64 -12.31
N LYS A 73 5.64 2.40 -11.99
CA LYS A 73 5.51 1.82 -10.63
C LYS A 73 6.09 2.73 -9.53
N SER A 74 7.36 3.11 -9.64
CA SER A 74 8.04 3.91 -8.63
C SER A 74 7.45 5.32 -8.51
N TYR A 75 6.91 5.86 -9.61
CA TYR A 75 6.18 7.14 -9.60
C TYR A 75 4.85 7.03 -8.84
N LEU A 76 4.07 5.98 -9.10
CA LEU A 76 2.83 5.69 -8.37
C LEU A 76 3.11 5.52 -6.87
N ILE A 77 4.13 4.76 -6.49
CA ILE A 77 4.48 4.55 -5.08
C ILE A 77 4.86 5.89 -4.41
N LYS A 78 5.75 6.69 -5.01
CA LYS A 78 6.18 7.98 -4.43
C LYS A 78 5.01 8.96 -4.25
N THR A 79 4.15 9.07 -5.26
CA THR A 79 2.97 9.94 -5.18
C THR A 79 1.94 9.44 -4.18
N PHE A 80 1.73 8.13 -4.09
CA PHE A 80 0.86 7.51 -3.09
C PHE A 80 1.37 7.78 -1.67
N LEU A 81 2.64 7.52 -1.39
CA LEU A 81 3.23 7.73 -0.06
C LEU A 81 3.19 9.20 0.36
N LEU A 82 3.48 10.13 -0.57
CA LEU A 82 3.38 11.56 -0.29
C LEU A 82 1.94 11.97 0.06
N ARG A 83 0.95 11.50 -0.72
CA ARG A 83 -0.46 11.78 -0.45
C ARG A 83 -0.91 11.14 0.87
N ALA A 84 -0.47 9.92 1.17
CA ALA A 84 -0.77 9.24 2.43
C ALA A 84 -0.23 10.00 3.63
N ALA A 85 1.00 10.54 3.54
CA ALA A 85 1.55 11.41 4.57
C ALA A 85 0.72 12.69 4.74
N LEU A 86 0.27 13.32 3.65
CA LEU A 86 -0.50 14.57 3.72
C LEU A 86 -1.96 14.38 4.19
N VAL A 87 -2.64 13.34 3.73
CA VAL A 87 -4.06 13.10 3.99
C VAL A 87 -4.27 12.35 5.31
N TRP A 88 -3.43 11.36 5.59
CA TRP A 88 -3.58 10.48 6.76
C TRP A 88 -2.54 10.70 7.85
N ASN A 89 -1.61 11.64 7.67
CA ASN A 89 -0.45 11.80 8.56
C ASN A 89 0.32 10.47 8.74
N ALA A 90 0.40 9.68 7.67
CA ALA A 90 0.99 8.35 7.69
C ALA A 90 2.52 8.41 7.58
N ASN A 91 3.18 7.50 8.30
CA ASN A 91 4.62 7.25 8.16
C ASN A 91 4.88 6.09 7.20
N ALA A 92 6.03 6.11 6.53
CA ALA A 92 6.43 5.06 5.59
C ALA A 92 7.84 4.56 5.91
N VAL A 93 8.00 3.24 5.87
CA VAL A 93 9.30 2.56 5.89
C VAL A 93 9.49 1.90 4.54
N ILE A 94 10.62 2.17 3.89
CA ILE A 94 10.93 1.69 2.54
C ILE A 94 12.16 0.79 2.62
N ILE A 95 12.00 -0.46 2.19
CA ILE A 95 13.11 -1.40 1.98
C ILE A 95 13.50 -1.29 0.51
N ASP A 96 14.58 -0.56 0.24
CA ASP A 96 14.99 -0.19 -1.12
C ASP A 96 16.30 -0.90 -1.49
N TRP A 97 16.18 -2.09 -2.09
CA TRP A 97 17.33 -2.84 -2.57
C TRP A 97 18.02 -2.18 -3.79
N ALA A 98 17.23 -1.58 -4.69
CA ALA A 98 17.72 -0.99 -5.94
C ALA A 98 18.26 0.45 -5.78
N GLY A 99 17.95 1.11 -4.66
CA GLY A 99 18.38 2.48 -4.36
C GLY A 99 17.58 3.58 -5.08
N GLU A 100 16.41 3.25 -5.66
CA GLU A 100 15.58 4.18 -6.45
C GLU A 100 14.88 5.27 -5.63
N TYR A 101 14.75 5.06 -4.31
CA TYR A 101 14.01 5.94 -3.41
C TYR A 101 14.92 6.87 -2.63
N LYS A 102 16.22 6.56 -2.52
CA LYS A 102 17.20 7.36 -1.75
C LYS A 102 17.15 8.86 -2.04
N ALA A 103 17.14 9.25 -3.31
CA ALA A 103 17.11 10.66 -3.70
C ALA A 103 15.79 11.32 -3.31
N TRP A 104 14.67 10.63 -3.51
CA TRP A 104 13.33 11.12 -3.18
C TRP A 104 13.14 11.26 -1.66
N VAL A 105 13.59 10.27 -0.87
CA VAL A 105 13.53 10.31 0.61
C VAL A 105 14.22 11.56 1.13
N LYS A 106 15.39 11.92 0.58
CA LYS A 106 16.09 13.16 0.94
C LYS A 106 15.31 14.42 0.57
N GLN A 107 14.61 14.44 -0.56
CA GLN A 107 13.80 15.59 -0.99
C GLN A 107 12.60 15.84 -0.08
N VAL A 108 12.04 14.79 0.52
CA VAL A 108 10.92 14.89 1.46
C VAL A 108 11.38 14.96 2.93
N ASN A 109 12.66 15.29 3.17
CA ASN A 109 13.28 15.36 4.50
C ASN A 109 13.18 14.06 5.32
N GLY A 110 13.10 12.91 4.65
CA GLY A 110 13.14 11.60 5.30
C GLY A 110 14.55 11.16 5.67
N VAL A 111 14.64 10.10 6.47
CA VAL A 111 15.91 9.53 6.93
C VAL A 111 16.30 8.34 6.04
N VAL A 112 17.53 8.35 5.53
CA VAL A 112 18.10 7.21 4.78
C VAL A 112 19.01 6.43 5.71
N ILE A 113 18.65 5.18 6.01
CA ILE A 113 19.47 4.24 6.77
C ILE A 113 20.18 3.33 5.78
N ALA A 114 21.50 3.51 5.63
CA ALA A 114 22.31 2.65 4.77
C ALA A 114 22.88 1.48 5.59
N LEU A 115 22.44 0.26 5.30
CA LEU A 115 22.96 -0.98 5.90
C LEU A 115 24.26 -1.44 5.20
N GLY A 116 25.21 -0.53 5.05
CA GLY A 116 26.52 -0.77 4.43
C GLY A 116 27.64 -1.04 5.45
N LYS A 117 28.90 -1.09 4.98
CA LYS A 117 30.07 -1.41 5.82
C LYS A 117 30.20 -0.41 6.98
N GLY A 118 30.03 -0.88 8.21
CA GLY A 118 30.10 -0.08 9.45
C GLY A 118 28.74 0.27 10.07
N SER A 119 27.63 0.07 9.35
CA SER A 119 26.28 0.21 9.89
C SER A 119 25.73 -1.16 10.29
N TYR A 120 25.11 -1.25 11.47
CA TYR A 120 24.43 -2.45 11.94
C TYR A 120 23.09 -2.10 12.58
N MET A 121 22.14 -3.02 12.50
CA MET A 121 20.89 -2.97 13.23
C MET A 121 20.88 -4.12 14.22
N ASN A 122 20.81 -3.81 15.51
CA ASN A 122 20.72 -4.86 16.53
C ASN A 122 19.28 -5.37 16.62
N LEU A 123 19.07 -6.61 16.15
CA LEU A 123 17.76 -7.26 16.20
C LEU A 123 17.29 -7.55 17.62
N LEU A 124 18.23 -7.62 18.59
CA LEU A 124 17.95 -7.86 20.00
C LEU A 124 17.78 -6.57 20.81
N ASP A 125 17.95 -5.39 20.18
CA ASP A 125 17.72 -4.12 20.86
C ASP A 125 16.27 -4.07 21.40
N LEU A 126 16.04 -3.67 22.63
CA LEU A 126 14.69 -3.73 23.19
C LEU A 126 13.78 -2.63 22.62
N GLY A 127 14.34 -1.51 22.16
CA GLY A 127 13.55 -0.41 21.61
C GLY A 127 12.43 0.08 22.54
N GLY A 128 12.62 -0.06 23.86
CA GLY A 128 11.62 0.26 24.88
C GLY A 128 10.66 -0.88 25.28
N MET A 129 10.74 -2.05 24.66
CA MET A 129 9.98 -3.24 25.08
C MET A 129 10.58 -3.88 26.34
N LYS A 130 9.76 -4.63 27.09
CA LYS A 130 10.28 -5.48 28.16
C LYS A 130 11.06 -6.66 27.55
N PRO A 131 12.13 -7.13 28.21
CA PRO A 131 12.88 -8.31 27.75
C PRO A 131 11.98 -9.52 27.46
N SER A 132 11.02 -9.80 28.32
CA SER A 132 10.04 -10.89 28.15
C SER A 132 9.22 -10.79 26.86
N ASP A 133 8.91 -9.57 26.40
CA ASP A 133 8.14 -9.36 25.18
C ASP A 133 9.03 -9.53 23.94
N ARG A 134 10.29 -9.11 24.05
CA ARG A 134 11.30 -9.33 23.01
C ARG A 134 11.60 -10.81 22.81
N ILE A 135 11.77 -11.56 23.90
CA ILE A 135 11.98 -13.02 23.88
C ILE A 135 10.82 -13.70 23.14
N LYS A 136 9.57 -13.36 23.48
CA LYS A 136 8.38 -13.91 22.78
C LYS A 136 8.38 -13.58 21.30
N GLN A 137 8.73 -12.34 20.93
CA GLN A 137 8.78 -11.91 19.53
C GLN A 137 9.85 -12.70 18.75
N VAL A 138 11.07 -12.78 19.28
CA VAL A 138 12.18 -13.51 18.66
C VAL A 138 11.86 -15.00 18.57
N GLY A 139 11.35 -15.60 19.67
CA GLY A 139 10.90 -16.99 19.70
C GLY A 139 9.83 -17.27 18.65
N ARG A 140 8.85 -16.37 18.48
CA ARG A 140 7.81 -16.50 17.45
C ARG A 140 8.38 -16.40 16.04
N SER A 141 9.34 -15.53 15.79
CA SER A 141 10.02 -15.45 14.49
C SER A 141 10.80 -16.74 14.19
N LEU A 142 11.49 -17.30 15.19
CA LEU A 142 12.19 -18.58 15.04
C LEU A 142 11.21 -19.73 14.79
N GLU A 143 10.04 -19.75 15.43
CA GLU A 143 8.99 -20.73 15.14
C GLU A 143 8.44 -20.65 13.72
N ILE A 144 8.38 -19.46 13.12
CA ILE A 144 7.89 -19.30 11.75
C ILE A 144 8.95 -19.81 10.75
N LEU A 145 10.22 -19.55 11.05
CA LEU A 145 11.34 -19.90 10.18
C LEU A 145 11.83 -21.34 10.36
N THR A 146 11.48 -21.97 11.48
CA THR A 146 11.96 -23.30 11.88
C THR A 146 10.83 -24.19 12.38
N VAL A 147 11.14 -25.38 12.87
CA VAL A 147 10.18 -26.30 13.50
C VAL A 147 10.29 -26.32 15.02
N ILE A 148 10.95 -25.33 15.63
CA ILE A 148 11.24 -25.33 17.07
C ILE A 148 9.99 -25.42 17.96
N GLY A 149 8.83 -24.99 17.46
CA GLY A 149 7.55 -25.15 18.16
C GLY A 149 7.19 -26.61 18.46
N GLN A 150 7.77 -27.58 17.76
CA GLN A 150 7.59 -29.02 18.00
C GLN A 150 8.51 -29.58 19.10
N TYR A 151 9.44 -28.76 19.61
CA TYR A 151 10.55 -29.15 20.48
C TYR A 151 10.59 -28.27 21.74
N PRO A 152 9.75 -28.55 22.77
CA PRO A 152 9.53 -27.65 23.90
C PRO A 152 10.78 -27.36 24.74
N GLU A 153 11.66 -28.35 24.93
CA GLU A 153 12.89 -28.17 25.72
C GLU A 153 13.87 -27.23 25.00
N GLN A 154 14.05 -27.42 23.69
CA GLN A 154 14.91 -26.58 22.86
C GLN A 154 14.38 -25.14 22.80
N ARG A 155 13.06 -24.99 22.77
CA ARG A 155 12.42 -23.69 22.87
C ARG A 155 12.72 -23.01 24.20
N LEU A 156 12.56 -23.71 25.33
CA LEU A 156 12.82 -23.16 26.66
C LEU A 156 14.28 -22.72 26.81
N LEU A 157 15.23 -23.55 26.37
CA LEU A 157 16.65 -23.23 26.39
C LEU A 157 16.98 -21.97 25.56
N ILE A 158 16.28 -21.77 24.44
CA ILE A 158 16.44 -20.57 23.61
C ILE A 158 15.83 -19.35 24.30
N GLU A 159 14.67 -19.49 24.94
CA GLU A 159 14.05 -18.40 25.70
C GLU A 159 14.89 -17.98 26.93
N GLU A 160 15.64 -18.91 27.55
CA GLU A 160 16.58 -18.61 28.64
C GLU A 160 17.90 -17.98 28.15
N ALA A 161 18.31 -18.28 26.92
CA ALA A 161 19.57 -17.80 26.36
C ALA A 161 19.50 -16.38 25.75
N ILE A 162 18.29 -15.85 25.50
CA ILE A 162 18.01 -14.54 24.90
C ILE A 162 17.63 -13.53 25.98
#